data_AF-A3W2M8-F1
#
_entry.id   AF-A3W2M8-F1
#
_cell.length_a   1.000
_cell.length_b   1.000
_cell.length_c   1.000
_cell.angle_alpha   90.00
_cell.angle_beta   90.00
_cell.angle_gamma   90.00
#
_symmetry.space_group_name_H-M   'P 1'
#
loop_
_entity.id
_entity.type
_entity.pdbx_description
1 polymer ?
#
loop_
_entity_poly.entity_id
_entity_poly.type
_entity_poly.pdbx_seq_one_letter_code
_entity_poly.pdbx_strand_id
1 'polypeptide(L)'
;MGRAIFVRQKKRGLYMSSYNSKFELSVEDMDLIETALRQTKADLSGRSYALVDGFEHPEEALRKVDELLGRLHNQKVFYRPRRGAYIGG
;
A
#
# COMPACT_ATOMS: atom_id res chain seq x y z
N MET A 1 12.96 -39.61 -51.71
CA MET A 1 13.02 -39.66 -50.23
C MET A 1 13.37 -38.28 -49.71
N GLY A 2 12.38 -37.48 -49.28
CA GLY A 2 12.60 -36.16 -48.68
C GLY A 2 12.35 -36.23 -47.18
N ARG A 3 13.36 -35.93 -46.36
CA ARG A 3 13.24 -35.93 -44.89
C ARG A 3 12.57 -34.64 -44.45
N ALA A 4 11.37 -34.74 -43.88
CA ALA A 4 10.70 -33.62 -43.23
C ALA A 4 11.49 -33.21 -41.98
N ILE A 5 11.93 -31.95 -41.94
CA ILE A 5 12.60 -31.36 -40.77
C ILE A 5 11.50 -30.90 -39.81
N PHE A 6 11.33 -31.63 -38.70
CA PHE A 6 10.41 -31.24 -37.65
C PHE A 6 11.03 -30.13 -36.78
N VAL A 7 10.61 -28.89 -37.01
CA VAL A 7 11.00 -27.75 -36.17
C VAL A 7 10.20 -27.83 -34.87
N ARG A 8 10.87 -28.25 -33.78
CA ARG A 8 10.30 -28.26 -32.43
C ARG A 8 10.13 -26.81 -31.95
N GLN A 9 8.91 -26.28 -32.03
CA GLN A 9 8.60 -24.99 -31.42
C GLN A 9 8.82 -25.06 -29.90
N LYS A 10 9.82 -24.31 -29.42
CA LYS A 10 10.07 -24.09 -27.99
C LYS A 10 8.89 -23.28 -27.45
N LYS A 11 8.03 -23.90 -26.62
CA LYS A 11 6.95 -23.20 -25.91
C LYS A 11 7.56 -22.02 -25.16
N ARG A 12 7.27 -20.79 -25.60
CA ARG A 12 7.54 -19.58 -24.83
C ARG A 12 6.51 -19.58 -23.69
N GLY A 13 6.94 -19.99 -22.50
CA GLY A 13 6.13 -19.80 -21.30
C GLY A 13 5.83 -18.32 -21.16
N LEU A 14 4.53 -17.99 -21.06
CA LEU A 14 4.06 -16.64 -20.78
C LEU A 14 4.70 -16.19 -19.46
N TYR A 15 5.66 -15.28 -19.53
CA TYR A 15 6.19 -14.59 -18.36
C TYR A 15 5.10 -13.64 -17.89
N MET A 16 4.20 -14.13 -17.03
CA MET A 16 3.37 -13.24 -16.24
C MET A 16 4.34 -12.47 -15.36
N SER A 17 4.53 -11.19 -15.63
CA SER A 17 5.37 -10.30 -14.83
C SER A 17 4.88 -10.37 -13.39
N SER A 18 5.63 -11.08 -12.55
CA SER A 18 5.32 -11.17 -11.13
C SER A 18 5.31 -9.76 -10.55
N TYR A 19 4.36 -9.49 -9.66
CA TYR A 19 4.35 -8.24 -8.91
C TYR A 19 5.65 -8.09 -8.11
N ASN A 20 6.13 -6.85 -8.04
CA ASN A 20 7.26 -6.52 -7.20
C ASN A 20 6.80 -6.51 -5.73
N SER A 21 7.42 -7.35 -4.90
CA SER A 21 7.17 -7.39 -3.46
C SER A 21 8.21 -6.62 -2.65
N LYS A 22 9.27 -6.09 -3.30
CA LYS A 22 10.33 -5.33 -2.67
C LYS A 22 10.15 -3.85 -2.97
N PHE A 23 9.72 -3.09 -1.97
CA PHE A 23 9.58 -1.65 -2.07
C PHE A 23 10.79 -0.99 -1.41
N GLU A 24 11.41 -0.06 -2.11
CA GLU A 24 12.46 0.81 -1.57
C GLU A 24 11.79 2.15 -1.24
N LEU A 25 11.53 2.40 0.05
CA LEU A 25 10.90 3.62 0.54
C LEU A 25 11.81 4.24 1.61
N SER A 26 12.10 5.53 1.46
CA SER A 26 12.80 6.28 2.50
C SER A 26 11.86 6.63 3.66
N VAL A 27 12.41 7.08 4.78
CA VAL A 27 11.60 7.56 5.92
C VAL A 27 10.74 8.77 5.51
N GLU A 28 11.27 9.64 4.65
CA GLU A 28 10.53 10.81 4.13
C GLU A 28 9.36 10.39 3.24
N ASP A 29 9.54 9.38 2.38
CA ASP A 29 8.44 8.83 1.58
C ASP A 29 7.34 8.26 2.47
N MET A 30 7.72 7.58 3.57
CA MET A 30 6.76 7.03 4.52
C MET A 30 5.96 8.12 5.23
N ASP A 31 6.62 9.22 5.64
CA ASP A 31 5.95 10.36 6.27
C ASP A 31 5.00 11.09 5.29
N LEU A 32 5.40 11.20 4.02
CA LEU A 32 4.56 11.76 2.96
C LEU A 32 3.31 10.89 2.75
N ILE A 33 3.48 9.57 2.65
CA ILE A 33 2.37 8.61 2.52
C ILE A 33 1.43 8.70 3.73
N GLU A 34 1.96 8.74 4.95
CA GLU A 34 1.16 8.85 6.16
C GLU A 34 0.35 10.16 6.19
N THR A 35 0.97 11.28 5.80
CA THR A 35 0.31 12.58 5.71
C THR A 35 -0.84 12.56 4.70
N ALA A 36 -0.61 12.00 3.51
CA ALA A 36 -1.63 11.87 2.47
C ALA A 36 -2.81 10.97 2.92
N LEU A 37 -2.52 9.88 3.64
CA LEU A 37 -3.53 8.99 4.20
C LEU A 37 -4.35 9.68 5.30
N ARG A 38 -3.71 10.47 6.18
CA ARG A 38 -4.41 11.26 7.20
C ARG A 38 -5.33 12.31 6.57
N GLN A 39 -4.89 12.98 5.51
CA GLN A 39 -5.73 13.93 4.77
C GLN A 39 -6.92 13.22 4.13
N THR A 40 -6.68 12.08 3.45
CA THR A 40 -7.75 11.26 2.86
C THR A 40 -8.76 10.82 3.91
N LYS A 41 -8.31 10.37 5.08
CA LYS A 41 -9.18 10.01 6.22
C LYS A 41 -10.03 11.20 6.66
N ALA A 42 -9.43 12.38 6.81
CA ALA A 42 -10.15 13.59 7.19
C ALA A 42 -11.23 13.95 6.16
N ASP A 43 -10.89 13.90 4.87
CA ASP A 43 -11.79 14.21 3.76
C ASP A 43 -12.97 13.22 3.71
N LEU A 44 -12.70 11.92 3.89
CA LEU A 44 -13.73 10.87 3.94
C LEU A 44 -14.62 10.96 5.19
N SER A 45 -14.07 11.39 6.32
CA SER A 45 -14.84 11.55 7.57
C SER A 45 -15.68 12.84 7.63
N GLY A 46 -15.21 13.90 6.98
CA GLY A 46 -15.82 15.24 7.04
C GLY A 46 -16.90 15.47 6.00
N ARG A 47 -16.82 14.80 4.85
CA ARG A 47 -17.90 14.77 3.86
C ARG A 47 -18.88 13.68 4.26
N SER A 48 -20.10 14.05 4.66
CA SER A 48 -21.24 13.14 4.60
C SER A 48 -21.19 12.44 3.25
N TYR A 49 -21.09 11.10 3.27
CA TYR A 49 -20.74 10.09 2.24
C TYR A 49 -21.16 10.31 0.77
N ALA A 50 -21.82 11.39 0.44
CA ALA A 50 -22.60 11.63 -0.75
C ALA A 50 -21.81 11.95 -2.02
N LEU A 51 -20.55 12.41 -2.00
CA LEU A 51 -19.95 12.98 -3.23
C LEU A 51 -18.42 12.85 -3.34
N VAL A 52 -17.82 11.76 -2.86
CA VAL A 52 -16.40 11.49 -3.18
C VAL A 52 -16.37 10.67 -4.47
N ASP A 53 -16.30 11.38 -5.59
CA ASP A 53 -16.24 10.79 -6.94
C ASP A 53 -15.04 9.83 -7.02
N GLY A 54 -15.28 8.54 -7.29
CA GLY A 54 -14.25 7.51 -7.39
C GLY A 54 -14.21 6.42 -6.31
N PHE A 55 -15.02 6.51 -5.25
CA PHE A 55 -15.18 5.41 -4.28
C PHE A 55 -16.63 4.92 -4.23
N GLU A 56 -16.89 3.72 -4.77
CA GLU A 56 -18.22 3.07 -4.69
C GLU A 56 -18.65 2.81 -3.23
N HIS A 57 -17.67 2.62 -2.32
CA HIS A 57 -17.89 2.30 -0.91
C HIS A 57 -16.96 3.14 0.00
N PRO A 58 -17.35 4.38 0.34
CA PRO A 58 -16.50 5.28 1.14
C PRO A 58 -16.21 4.77 2.57
N GLU A 59 -17.11 3.98 3.17
CA GLU A 59 -16.85 3.31 4.45
C GLU A 59 -15.72 2.28 4.35
N GLU A 60 -15.71 1.50 3.27
CA GLU A 60 -14.66 0.50 3.02
C GLU A 60 -13.32 1.19 2.76
N ALA A 61 -13.32 2.30 2.02
CA ALA A 61 -12.14 3.12 1.81
C ALA A 61 -11.58 3.67 3.13
N LEU A 62 -12.45 4.22 3.98
CA LEU A 62 -12.08 4.74 5.30
C LEU A 62 -11.43 3.64 6.16
N ARG A 63 -12.04 2.45 6.18
CA ARG A 63 -11.50 1.29 6.90
C ARG A 63 -10.12 0.87 6.38
N LYS A 64 -9.94 0.79 5.06
CA LYS A 64 -8.64 0.45 4.44
C LYS A 64 -7.55 1.47 4.79
N VAL A 65 -7.89 2.76 4.78
CA VAL A 65 -6.98 3.84 5.19
C VAL A 65 -6.58 3.68 6.65
N ASP A 66 -7.54 3.43 7.54
CA ASP A 66 -7.29 3.25 8.97
C ASP A 66 -6.40 2.03 9.26
N GLU A 67 -6.71 0.90 8.62
CA GLU A 67 -5.91 -0.33 8.73
C GLU A 67 -4.48 -0.14 8.21
N LEU A 68 -4.29 0.61 7.11
CA LEU A 68 -2.96 0.92 6.60
C LEU A 68 -2.20 1.85 7.55
N LEU A 69 -2.80 2.95 8.01
CA LEU A 69 -2.21 3.85 8.99
C LEU A 69 -1.77 3.11 10.26
N GLY A 70 -2.59 2.17 10.76
CA GLY A 70 -2.23 1.32 11.88
C GLY A 70 -1.01 0.44 11.61
N ARG A 71 -0.93 -0.20 10.43
CA ARG A 71 0.25 -0.99 10.03
C ARG A 71 1.51 -0.15 9.87
N LEU A 72 1.39 1.10 9.39
CA LEU A 72 2.53 2.02 9.29
C LEU A 72 2.99 2.47 10.68
N HIS A 73 2.06 2.84 11.55
CA HIS A 73 2.36 3.22 12.93
C HIS A 73 3.08 2.12 13.70
N ASN A 74 2.66 0.86 13.54
CA ASN A 74 3.28 -0.30 14.19
C ASN A 74 4.73 -0.58 13.75
N GLN A 75 5.18 -0.01 12.63
CA GLN A 75 6.57 -0.13 12.17
C GLN A 75 7.49 0.94 12.78
N LYS A 76 6.95 1.97 13.44
CA LYS A 76 7.75 3.06 14.01
C LYS A 76 8.46 2.62 15.29
N VAL A 77 9.70 3.08 15.45
CA VAL A 77 10.47 2.92 16.69
C VAL A 77 10.23 4.15 17.57
N PHE A 78 9.41 4.00 18.60
CA PHE A 78 9.10 5.10 19.52
C PHE A 78 10.15 5.21 20.62
N TYR A 79 10.67 6.42 20.83
CA TYR A 79 11.52 6.70 21.97
C TYR A 79 10.75 6.47 23.27
N ARG A 80 11.34 5.69 24.19
CA ARG A 80 10.83 5.54 25.56
C ARG A 80 11.88 6.02 26.56
N PRO A 81 11.60 7.07 27.34
CA PRO A 81 12.54 7.55 28.34
C PRO A 81 12.80 6.47 29.39
N ARG A 82 14.07 6.29 29.81
CA ARG A 82 14.45 5.31 30.84
C ARG A 82 14.02 5.72 32.25
N ARG A 83 13.74 7.00 32.46
CA ARG A 83 13.25 7.59 33.71
C ARG A 83 12.29 8.73 33.37
N GLY A 84 11.16 8.82 34.11
CA GLY A 84 10.10 9.79 33.85
C GLY A 84 8.86 9.18 33.18
N ALA A 85 7.78 9.96 33.09
CA ALA A 85 6.55 9.52 32.45
C ALA A 85 6.69 9.48 30.93
N TYR A 86 6.17 8.43 30.30
CA TYR A 86 6.02 8.35 28.85
C TYR A 86 4.87 9.27 28.41
N ILE A 87 5.14 10.22 27.52
CA ILE A 87 4.10 11.01 26.84
C ILE A 87 4.07 10.50 25.40
N GLY A 88 3.07 9.67 25.09
CA GLY A 88 2.80 9.19 23.74
C GLY A 88 1.65 9.96 23.10
N GLY A 89 1.72 10.17 21.79
CA GLY A 89 0.65 10.67 20.94
C GLY A 89 0.32 9.68 19.83
#